data_AF-A0A972MY68-F1
#
_entry.id   AF-A0A972MY68-F1
#
_cell.length_a   1.000
_cell.length_b   1.000
_cell.length_c   1.000
_cell.angle_alpha   90.00
_cell.angle_beta   90.00
_cell.angle_gamma   90.00
#
_symmetry.space_group_name_H-M   'P 1'
#
loop_
_entity.id
_entity.type
_entity.pdbx_description
1 polymer ?
#
loop_
_entity_poly.entity_id
_entity_poly.type
_entity_poly.pdbx_seq_one_letter_code
_entity_poly.pdbx_strand_id
1 'polypeptide(L)'
;MRRFVVFAGLSAFVVGGAVIFMASSAASKKDQELLKRARGIFKPLPKEPPSPESNPTTPEKVKLGKMLYYDPRLSRSGFISCNSCHNLATFGVDNEETSIGHRWQLGPRNAPTVLNAAFHIAQFWDGRAKDLEEQAKGPIINPVEMAMPDSLQAVKVIKSIPEYVELFKKAFPNSKDPITYDNIAKAIAAFERTLITPSRFDRFLEGDVSALTDEEKEGLKLFMDKGCTACHNGMGVGGHMYAKFGVVKPYSSKDLGRYEITKQESDKHVFKVASLRNVAMTYPYFHDGKVWDLKQAVKIMADVQLGMKLSDKEAKKIVAFLKALTGEIPEEARTLPVLPPSSPSTPKPER
;
A
#
# COMPACT_ATOMS: atom_id res chain seq x y z
N MET A 1 0.14 -61.27 62.26
CA MET A 1 1.13 -62.09 61.53
C MET A 1 1.96 -61.18 60.63
N ARG A 2 3.29 -61.28 60.69
CA ARG A 2 4.31 -61.06 59.64
C ARG A 2 3.93 -60.12 58.47
N ARG A 3 4.69 -59.09 58.08
CA ARG A 3 6.15 -59.00 57.89
C ARG A 3 6.53 -57.56 57.50
N PHE A 4 7.70 -57.12 57.95
CA PHE A 4 8.46 -55.99 57.40
C PHE A 4 8.87 -56.25 55.95
N VAL A 5 8.86 -55.22 55.10
CA VAL A 5 9.78 -55.08 53.96
C VAL A 5 10.20 -53.61 53.86
N VAL A 6 11.51 -53.41 53.97
CA VAL A 6 12.25 -52.16 53.73
C VAL A 6 12.47 -52.03 52.23
N PHE A 7 12.28 -50.84 51.65
CA PHE A 7 12.83 -50.50 50.34
C PHE A 7 13.67 -49.23 50.42
N ALA A 8 14.91 -49.36 49.94
CA ALA A 8 15.94 -48.36 49.88
C ALA A 8 15.63 -47.26 48.85
N GLY A 9 15.80 -46.00 49.22
CA GLY A 9 15.74 -44.85 48.32
C GLY A 9 17.03 -44.73 47.51
N LEU A 10 16.91 -44.83 46.19
CA LEU A 10 18.00 -44.59 45.24
C LEU A 10 18.11 -43.07 45.00
N SER A 11 19.23 -42.48 45.38
CA SER A 11 19.56 -41.07 45.09
C SER A 11 19.93 -40.90 43.62
N ALA A 12 19.05 -40.30 42.82
CA ALA A 12 19.37 -39.88 41.46
C ALA A 12 19.98 -38.47 41.47
N PHE A 13 21.28 -38.38 41.23
CA PHE A 13 21.97 -37.13 40.90
C PHE A 13 21.50 -36.66 39.51
N VAL A 14 20.67 -35.62 39.46
CA VAL A 14 20.39 -34.87 38.23
C VAL A 14 21.51 -33.84 38.07
N VAL A 15 22.45 -34.14 37.16
CA VAL A 15 23.44 -33.17 36.70
C VAL A 15 22.70 -32.08 35.92
N GLY A 16 22.55 -30.91 36.54
CA GLY A 16 22.03 -29.72 35.89
C GLY A 16 22.97 -29.26 34.79
N GLY A 17 22.70 -29.71 33.56
CA GLY A 17 23.31 -29.15 32.37
C GLY A 17 22.79 -27.73 32.18
N ALA A 18 23.66 -26.74 32.42
CA ALA A 18 23.39 -25.36 32.08
C ALA A 18 23.16 -25.26 30.56
N VAL A 19 21.90 -25.07 30.16
CA VAL A 19 21.57 -24.66 28.80
C VAL A 19 22.00 -23.22 28.67
N ILE A 20 23.21 -23.01 28.16
CA ILE A 20 23.71 -21.71 27.75
C ILE A 20 22.87 -21.31 26.53
N PHE A 21 21.86 -20.47 26.74
CA PHE A 21 21.29 -19.66 25.67
C PHE A 21 22.38 -18.71 25.18
N MET A 22 23.11 -19.08 24.13
CA MET A 22 23.92 -18.14 23.37
C MET A 22 22.99 -17.17 22.64
N ALA A 23 22.76 -16.01 23.25
CA ALA A 23 22.08 -14.91 22.60
C ALA A 23 23.10 -13.89 22.03
N SER A 24 22.81 -13.51 20.78
CA SER A 24 23.40 -12.44 19.97
C SER A 24 24.79 -12.71 19.37
N SER A 25 24.81 -13.08 18.08
CA SER A 25 25.92 -12.71 17.22
C SER A 25 25.95 -11.19 17.18
N ALA A 26 27.00 -10.57 17.75
CA ALA A 26 27.21 -9.15 17.61
C ALA A 26 27.15 -8.79 16.12
N ALA A 27 26.21 -7.92 15.75
CA ALA A 27 26.07 -7.38 14.40
C ALA A 27 27.45 -6.94 13.89
N SER A 28 27.82 -7.35 12.67
CA SER A 28 29.12 -6.96 12.12
C SER A 28 29.21 -5.43 12.05
N LYS A 29 30.42 -4.87 12.21
CA LYS A 29 30.64 -3.43 12.04
C LYS A 29 30.11 -2.92 10.70
N LYS A 30 30.21 -3.75 9.64
CA LYS A 30 29.68 -3.48 8.29
C LYS A 30 28.15 -3.32 8.29
N ASP A 31 27.44 -4.18 9.02
CA ASP A 31 25.97 -4.12 9.10
C ASP A 31 25.49 -2.90 9.87
N GLN A 32 26.20 -2.53 10.94
CA GLN A 32 25.90 -1.33 11.71
C GLN A 32 26.12 -0.05 10.89
N GLU A 33 27.19 0.04 10.11
CA GLU A 33 27.41 1.16 9.19
C GLU A 33 26.34 1.22 8.09
N LEU A 34 25.94 0.07 7.53
CA LEU A 34 24.86 0.01 6.55
C LEU A 34 23.53 0.50 7.14
N LEU A 35 23.18 0.03 8.34
CA LEU A 35 22.00 0.47 9.07
C LEU A 35 22.03 1.98 9.34
N LYS A 36 23.16 2.50 9.83
CA LYS A 36 23.34 3.93 10.10
C LYS A 36 23.12 4.76 8.84
N ARG A 37 23.70 4.36 7.71
CA ARG A 37 23.49 5.03 6.42
C ARG A 37 22.02 4.94 5.97
N ALA A 38 21.40 3.76 6.08
CA ALA A 38 20.01 3.56 5.68
C ALA A 38 19.05 4.45 6.50
N ARG A 39 19.24 4.59 7.81
CA ARG A 39 18.46 5.49 8.68
C ARG A 39 18.60 6.97 8.33
N GLY A 40 19.71 7.37 7.69
CA GLY A 40 19.88 8.73 7.17
C GLY A 40 19.03 9.04 5.93
N ILE A 41 18.50 8.01 5.26
CA ILE A 41 17.80 8.13 3.98
C ILE A 41 16.34 7.67 4.08
N PHE A 42 16.08 6.61 4.86
CA PHE A 42 14.80 5.94 4.98
C PHE A 42 14.26 6.06 6.40
N LYS A 43 12.95 5.84 6.53
CA LYS A 43 12.25 5.78 7.82
C LYS A 43 11.36 4.54 7.85
N PRO A 44 11.22 3.86 9.00
CA PRO A 44 10.24 2.79 9.13
C PRO A 44 8.82 3.37 8.97
N LEU A 45 7.87 2.53 8.56
CA LEU A 45 6.44 2.88 8.63
C LEU A 45 6.02 3.08 10.09
N PRO A 46 5.12 4.03 10.37
CA PRO A 46 4.55 4.16 11.71
C PRO A 46 3.66 2.94 12.02
N LYS A 47 3.59 2.60 13.30
CA LYS A 47 2.73 1.50 13.79
C LYS A 47 1.25 1.88 13.81
N GLU A 48 0.97 3.16 14.01
CA GLU A 48 -0.38 3.70 14.08
C GLU A 48 -0.78 4.38 12.77
N PRO A 49 -2.06 4.27 12.37
CA PRO A 49 -2.57 4.98 11.21
C PRO A 49 -2.51 6.50 11.43
N PRO A 50 -2.23 7.29 10.38
CA PRO A 50 -2.42 8.73 10.43
C PRO A 50 -3.84 9.08 10.89
N SER A 51 -3.98 10.11 11.72
CA SER A 51 -5.28 10.57 12.23
C SER A 51 -5.35 12.10 12.17
N PRO A 52 -5.59 12.68 10.98
CA PRO A 52 -5.63 14.13 10.81
C PRO A 52 -6.85 14.74 11.51
N GLU A 53 -6.70 15.93 12.08
CA GLU A 53 -7.76 16.63 12.83
C GLU A 53 -9.02 16.86 11.98
N SER A 54 -8.86 17.11 10.68
CA SER A 54 -9.98 17.32 9.73
C SER A 54 -10.81 16.07 9.46
N ASN A 55 -10.23 14.88 9.69
CA ASN A 55 -10.91 13.59 9.57
C ASN A 55 -10.20 12.53 10.44
N PRO A 56 -10.44 12.54 11.77
CA PRO A 56 -9.78 11.60 12.67
C PRO A 56 -10.10 10.16 12.30
N THR A 57 -9.10 9.28 12.39
CA THR A 57 -9.22 7.85 12.09
C THR A 57 -9.79 7.14 13.32
N THR A 58 -11.12 7.02 13.39
CA THR A 58 -11.82 6.34 14.49
C THR A 58 -12.26 4.92 14.10
N PRO A 59 -12.44 3.99 15.05
CA PRO A 59 -12.93 2.64 14.77
C PRO A 59 -14.23 2.62 13.97
N GLU A 60 -15.16 3.54 14.24
CA GLU A 60 -16.45 3.64 13.54
C GLU A 60 -16.27 4.02 12.07
N LYS A 61 -15.39 4.97 11.78
CA LYS A 61 -15.09 5.37 10.39
C LYS A 61 -14.30 4.30 9.65
N VAL A 62 -13.36 3.63 10.31
CA VAL A 62 -12.61 2.50 9.73
C VAL A 62 -13.57 1.37 9.35
N LYS A 63 -14.48 0.99 10.25
CA LYS A 63 -15.50 -0.03 9.98
C LYS A 63 -16.40 0.37 8.80
N LEU A 64 -16.92 1.59 8.82
CA LEU A 64 -17.76 2.10 7.74
C LEU A 64 -17.01 2.17 6.41
N GLY A 65 -15.79 2.69 6.42
CA GLY A 65 -14.91 2.80 5.26
C GLY A 65 -14.61 1.46 4.63
N LYS A 66 -14.31 0.45 5.45
CA LYS A 66 -14.12 -0.92 4.99
C LYS A 66 -15.37 -1.45 4.29
N MET A 67 -16.55 -1.24 4.86
CA MET A 67 -17.80 -1.67 4.22
C MET A 67 -17.96 -1.01 2.85
N LEU A 68 -17.73 0.30 2.76
CA LEU A 68 -17.84 1.06 1.51
C LEU A 68 -16.78 0.64 0.47
N TYR A 69 -15.55 0.34 0.90
CA TYR A 69 -14.46 -0.15 0.04
C TYR A 69 -14.85 -1.42 -0.72
N TYR A 70 -15.63 -2.29 -0.07
CA TYR A 70 -16.12 -3.56 -0.61
C TYR A 70 -17.52 -3.48 -1.21
N ASP A 71 -18.22 -2.34 -1.12
CA ASP A 71 -19.62 -2.25 -1.54
C ASP A 71 -19.74 -1.91 -3.04
N PRO A 72 -20.14 -2.86 -3.89
CA PRO A 72 -20.21 -2.62 -5.32
C PRO A 72 -21.38 -1.70 -5.71
N ARG A 73 -22.30 -1.40 -4.79
CA ARG A 73 -23.44 -0.50 -5.04
C ARG A 73 -23.02 0.97 -5.13
N LEU A 74 -21.77 1.30 -4.77
CA LEU A 74 -21.15 2.58 -5.12
C LEU A 74 -20.78 2.69 -6.60
N SER A 75 -20.94 1.63 -7.41
CA SER A 75 -20.85 1.70 -8.86
C SER A 75 -22.21 1.68 -9.53
N ARG A 76 -22.30 2.25 -10.72
CA ARG A 76 -23.53 2.29 -11.51
C ARG A 76 -24.06 0.89 -11.83
N SER A 77 -23.15 -0.04 -12.12
CA SER A 77 -23.49 -1.43 -12.44
C SER A 77 -23.79 -2.31 -11.22
N GLY A 78 -23.60 -1.81 -10.00
CA GLY A 78 -23.72 -2.62 -8.79
C GLY A 78 -22.70 -3.78 -8.73
N PHE A 79 -21.61 -3.73 -9.51
CA PHE A 79 -20.65 -4.82 -9.68
C PHE A 79 -19.22 -4.43 -9.31
N ILE A 80 -18.87 -3.14 -9.39
CA ILE A 80 -17.50 -2.65 -9.20
C ILE A 80 -17.38 -1.98 -7.83
N SER A 81 -16.36 -2.34 -7.07
CA SER A 81 -15.99 -1.73 -5.79
C SER A 81 -14.54 -1.26 -5.83
N CYS A 82 -14.04 -0.59 -4.78
CA CYS A 82 -12.62 -0.27 -4.68
C CYS A 82 -11.76 -1.54 -4.77
N ASN A 83 -12.21 -2.63 -4.12
CA ASN A 83 -11.51 -3.92 -4.15
C ASN A 83 -11.49 -4.59 -5.54
N SER A 84 -12.28 -4.14 -6.51
CA SER A 84 -12.25 -4.71 -7.87
C SER A 84 -10.92 -4.42 -8.58
N CYS A 85 -10.39 -3.19 -8.45
CA CYS A 85 -9.10 -2.79 -9.01
C CYS A 85 -7.97 -2.80 -7.97
N HIS A 86 -8.32 -2.62 -6.69
CA HIS A 86 -7.37 -2.59 -5.58
C HIS A 86 -7.59 -3.80 -4.66
N ASN A 87 -7.47 -5.00 -5.21
CA ASN A 87 -7.82 -6.22 -4.50
C ASN A 87 -6.86 -6.50 -3.32
N LEU A 88 -7.37 -6.48 -2.08
CA LEU A 88 -6.54 -6.69 -0.88
C LEU A 88 -6.04 -8.14 -0.74
N ALA A 89 -6.58 -9.10 -1.51
CA ALA A 89 -6.01 -10.45 -1.60
C ALA A 89 -4.72 -10.50 -2.45
N THR A 90 -4.52 -9.50 -3.32
CA THR A 90 -3.38 -9.37 -4.25
C THR A 90 -2.64 -8.05 -4.03
N PHE A 91 -2.38 -7.72 -2.76
CA PHE A 91 -1.58 -6.55 -2.36
C PHE A 91 -2.17 -5.19 -2.81
N GLY A 92 -3.49 -5.09 -2.88
CA GLY A 92 -4.18 -3.82 -3.17
C GLY A 92 -4.08 -3.38 -4.63
N VAL A 93 -3.85 -4.32 -5.55
CA VAL A 93 -3.87 -4.14 -7.00
C VAL A 93 -4.58 -5.29 -7.68
N ASP A 94 -4.92 -5.15 -8.95
CA ASP A 94 -5.52 -6.20 -9.80
C ASP A 94 -4.48 -7.01 -10.59
N ASN A 95 -3.22 -6.56 -10.62
CA ASN A 95 -2.12 -7.12 -11.41
C ASN A 95 -2.36 -7.11 -12.93
N GLU A 96 -3.14 -6.15 -13.42
CA GLU A 96 -3.36 -5.91 -14.85
C GLU A 96 -2.50 -4.74 -15.38
N GLU A 97 -2.27 -4.67 -16.69
CA GLU A 97 -1.58 -3.51 -17.30
C GLU A 97 -2.33 -2.21 -17.00
N THR A 98 -3.65 -2.24 -17.17
CA THR A 98 -4.60 -1.18 -16.81
C THR A 98 -5.91 -1.81 -16.35
N SER A 99 -6.53 -1.24 -15.32
CA SER A 99 -7.72 -1.83 -14.71
C SER A 99 -8.94 -1.84 -15.63
N ILE A 100 -9.76 -2.88 -15.47
CA ILE A 100 -11.05 -3.04 -16.13
C ILE A 100 -12.16 -2.45 -15.26
N GLY A 101 -12.84 -1.43 -15.75
CA GLY A 101 -13.98 -0.82 -15.05
C GLY A 101 -15.32 -1.03 -15.75
N HIS A 102 -16.20 -0.03 -15.63
CA HIS A 102 -17.59 -0.13 -16.08
C HIS A 102 -17.67 -0.47 -17.57
N ARG A 103 -18.53 -1.44 -17.91
CA ARG A 103 -18.69 -1.98 -19.28
C ARG A 103 -17.40 -2.49 -19.91
N TRP A 104 -16.52 -3.10 -19.12
CA TRP A 104 -15.24 -3.65 -19.59
C TRP A 104 -14.30 -2.60 -20.20
N GLN A 105 -14.49 -1.33 -19.88
CA GLN A 105 -13.59 -0.27 -20.33
C GLN A 105 -12.26 -0.37 -19.59
N LEU A 106 -11.16 -0.21 -20.33
CA LEU A 106 -9.83 -0.14 -19.75
C LEU A 106 -9.51 1.30 -19.36
N GLY A 107 -9.01 1.48 -18.14
CA GLY A 107 -8.43 2.75 -17.70
C GLY A 107 -7.14 3.10 -18.47
N PRO A 108 -6.67 4.35 -18.40
CA PRO A 108 -5.46 4.76 -19.11
C PRO A 108 -4.15 4.39 -18.40
N ARG A 109 -4.21 3.96 -17.13
CA ARG A 109 -3.06 3.75 -16.25
C ARG A 109 -3.21 2.47 -15.43
N ASN A 110 -2.08 1.90 -15.05
CA ASN A 110 -2.00 0.84 -14.05
C ASN A 110 -2.52 1.34 -12.69
N ALA A 111 -3.31 0.51 -11.99
CA ALA A 111 -3.79 0.83 -10.65
C ALA A 111 -2.67 0.61 -9.61
N PRO A 112 -2.15 1.67 -8.96
CA PRO A 112 -1.16 1.51 -7.91
C PRO A 112 -1.79 0.89 -6.65
N THR A 113 -0.98 0.30 -5.77
CA THR A 113 -1.49 -0.24 -4.51
C THR A 113 -2.07 0.85 -3.59
N VAL A 114 -3.17 0.52 -2.92
CA VAL A 114 -3.72 1.33 -1.81
C VAL A 114 -2.93 1.16 -0.50
N LEU A 115 -2.11 0.11 -0.40
CA LEU A 115 -1.31 -0.17 0.79
C LEU A 115 -0.26 0.94 0.99
N ASN A 116 -0.22 1.51 2.20
CA ASN A 116 0.64 2.63 2.58
C ASN A 116 0.39 3.95 1.82
N ALA A 117 -0.69 4.05 1.03
CA ALA A 117 -0.96 5.23 0.21
C ALA A 117 -1.21 6.51 1.03
N ALA A 118 -1.61 6.35 2.30
CA ALA A 118 -1.78 7.43 3.26
C ALA A 118 -0.51 8.26 3.52
N PHE A 119 0.68 7.74 3.19
CA PHE A 119 1.96 8.42 3.40
C PHE A 119 2.50 9.13 2.16
N HIS A 120 1.76 9.11 1.06
CA HIS A 120 2.15 9.83 -0.15
C HIS A 120 1.93 11.34 0.01
N ILE A 121 2.73 12.16 -0.69
CA ILE A 121 2.51 13.63 -0.73
C ILE A 121 1.24 14.05 -1.47
N ALA A 122 0.73 13.16 -2.32
CA ALA A 122 -0.47 13.31 -3.12
C ALA A 122 -0.85 11.93 -3.67
N GLN A 123 -2.06 11.80 -4.20
CA GLN A 123 -2.60 10.57 -4.76
C GLN A 123 -2.62 10.58 -6.30
N PHE A 124 -2.76 9.40 -6.88
CA PHE A 124 -2.61 9.11 -8.32
C PHE A 124 -1.18 9.31 -8.86
N TRP A 125 -0.94 8.81 -10.07
CA TRP A 125 0.34 8.94 -10.78
C TRP A 125 0.74 10.38 -11.09
N ASP A 126 -0.24 11.26 -11.30
CA ASP A 126 -0.05 12.69 -11.58
C ASP A 126 -0.10 13.56 -10.32
N GLY A 127 -0.45 13.00 -9.15
CA GLY A 127 -0.58 13.79 -7.92
C GLY A 127 -1.76 14.75 -7.92
N ARG A 128 -2.83 14.49 -8.70
CA ARG A 128 -3.95 15.43 -8.87
C ARG A 128 -4.87 15.58 -7.65
N ALA A 129 -4.80 14.65 -6.71
CA ALA A 129 -5.56 14.70 -5.46
C ALA A 129 -4.61 14.84 -4.28
N LYS A 130 -4.88 15.77 -3.37
CA LYS A 130 -3.95 16.10 -2.27
C LYS A 130 -3.85 15.02 -1.20
N ASP A 131 -4.94 14.26 -0.99
CA ASP A 131 -5.07 13.25 0.06
C ASP A 131 -6.03 12.12 -0.38
N LEU A 132 -6.22 11.13 0.50
CA LEU A 132 -7.10 9.98 0.25
C LEU A 132 -8.58 10.39 0.17
N GLU A 133 -9.00 11.39 0.95
CA GLU A 133 -10.37 11.91 0.88
C GLU A 133 -10.72 12.53 -0.47
N GLU A 134 -9.80 13.27 -1.07
CA GLU A 134 -10.00 13.81 -2.41
C GLU A 134 -9.91 12.69 -3.46
N GLN A 135 -8.99 11.74 -3.29
CA GLN A 135 -8.81 10.60 -4.19
C GLN A 135 -10.06 9.73 -4.28
N ALA A 136 -10.66 9.36 -3.15
CA ALA A 136 -11.79 8.42 -3.09
C ALA A 136 -13.05 8.94 -3.81
N LYS A 137 -13.14 10.25 -4.08
CA LYS A 137 -14.22 10.86 -4.85
C LYS A 137 -14.07 10.66 -6.36
N GLY A 138 -12.86 10.41 -6.87
CA GLY A 138 -12.62 10.26 -8.30
C GLY A 138 -13.27 8.98 -8.87
N PRO A 139 -12.92 7.80 -8.35
CA PRO A 139 -13.34 6.53 -8.94
C PRO A 139 -14.85 6.33 -9.05
N ILE A 140 -15.59 6.76 -8.03
CA ILE A 140 -17.04 6.60 -7.92
C ILE A 140 -17.74 7.18 -9.16
N ILE A 141 -17.32 8.36 -9.62
CA ILE A 141 -17.95 9.08 -10.76
C ILE A 141 -17.17 8.96 -12.07
N ASN A 142 -16.00 8.30 -12.07
CA ASN A 142 -15.22 8.14 -13.29
C ASN A 142 -15.93 7.16 -14.25
N PRO A 143 -16.28 7.57 -15.49
CA PRO A 143 -17.07 6.77 -16.42
C PRO A 143 -16.39 5.47 -16.89
N VAL A 144 -15.07 5.36 -16.76
CA VAL A 144 -14.32 4.13 -17.09
C VAL A 144 -13.98 3.30 -15.86
N GLU A 145 -14.36 3.74 -14.65
CA GLU A 145 -14.13 3.01 -13.39
C GLU A 145 -15.48 2.55 -12.79
N MET A 146 -16.05 3.26 -11.80
CA MET A 146 -17.31 2.88 -11.14
C MET A 146 -18.54 3.54 -11.78
N ALA A 147 -18.34 4.62 -12.54
CA ALA A 147 -19.30 5.25 -13.45
C ALA A 147 -20.64 5.71 -12.85
N MET A 148 -20.71 6.02 -11.55
CA MET A 148 -21.89 6.67 -10.99
C MET A 148 -22.16 7.98 -11.74
N PRO A 149 -23.42 8.28 -12.11
CA PRO A 149 -23.75 9.49 -12.87
C PRO A 149 -23.26 10.78 -12.20
N ASP A 150 -23.43 10.86 -10.88
CA ASP A 150 -22.97 11.98 -10.06
C ASP A 150 -22.89 11.58 -8.58
N SER A 151 -22.41 12.51 -7.76
CA SER A 151 -22.28 12.34 -6.30
C SER A 151 -23.63 12.21 -5.58
N LEU A 152 -24.70 12.81 -6.09
CA LEU A 152 -26.04 12.73 -5.48
C LEU A 152 -26.60 11.32 -5.62
N GLN A 153 -26.36 10.66 -6.75
CA GLN A 153 -26.78 9.28 -6.97
C GLN A 153 -26.03 8.32 -6.04
N ALA A 154 -24.73 8.52 -5.79
CA ALA A 154 -23.98 7.74 -4.81
C ALA A 154 -24.53 7.92 -3.38
N VAL A 155 -24.81 9.17 -2.98
CA VAL A 155 -25.43 9.48 -1.69
C VAL A 155 -26.83 8.85 -1.59
N LYS A 156 -27.63 8.89 -2.66
CA LYS A 156 -28.98 8.32 -2.70
C LYS A 156 -28.96 6.81 -2.46
N VAL A 157 -28.02 6.08 -3.08
CA VAL A 157 -27.84 4.65 -2.84
C VAL A 157 -27.57 4.39 -1.35
N ILE A 158 -26.58 5.06 -0.77
CA ILE A 158 -26.19 4.84 0.63
C ILE A 158 -27.31 5.26 1.60
N LYS A 159 -27.98 6.40 1.38
CA LYS A 159 -29.11 6.86 2.20
C LYS A 159 -30.31 5.91 2.18
N SER A 160 -30.48 5.14 1.11
CA SER A 160 -31.60 4.21 0.98
C SER A 160 -31.48 2.95 1.86
N ILE A 161 -30.32 2.72 2.50
CA ILE A 161 -30.02 1.50 3.25
C ILE A 161 -30.01 1.82 4.75
N PRO A 162 -30.98 1.31 5.54
CA PRO A 162 -31.15 1.69 6.96
C PRO A 162 -29.89 1.49 7.82
N GLU A 163 -29.17 0.39 7.63
CA GLU A 163 -27.97 0.09 8.41
C GLU A 163 -26.83 1.09 8.10
N TYR A 164 -26.72 1.56 6.86
CA TYR A 164 -25.76 2.63 6.55
C TYR A 164 -26.13 3.93 7.25
N VAL A 165 -27.42 4.29 7.33
CA VAL A 165 -27.87 5.47 8.09
C VAL A 165 -27.37 5.43 9.53
N GLU A 166 -27.48 4.28 10.20
CA GLU A 166 -27.01 4.12 11.57
C GLU A 166 -25.48 4.11 11.68
N LEU A 167 -24.78 3.47 10.74
CA LEU A 167 -23.31 3.47 10.71
C LEU A 167 -22.74 4.88 10.49
N PHE A 168 -23.34 5.67 9.59
CA PHE A 168 -22.90 7.05 9.35
C PHE A 168 -23.18 7.96 10.55
N LYS A 169 -24.33 7.81 11.24
CA LYS A 169 -24.59 8.55 12.49
C LYS A 169 -23.52 8.28 13.55
N LYS A 170 -23.09 7.01 13.69
CA LYS A 170 -22.02 6.63 14.63
C LYS A 170 -20.64 7.14 14.20
N ALA A 171 -20.32 7.08 12.90
CA ALA A 171 -19.03 7.52 12.38
C ALA A 171 -18.87 9.05 12.32
N PHE A 172 -19.98 9.80 12.25
CA PHE A 172 -20.01 11.26 12.14
C PHE A 172 -21.04 11.89 13.09
N PRO A 173 -20.91 11.71 14.42
CA PRO A 173 -21.93 12.08 15.40
C PRO A 173 -22.19 13.59 15.48
N ASN A 174 -21.22 14.42 15.07
CA ASN A 174 -21.33 15.87 15.09
C ASN A 174 -21.82 16.46 13.75
N SER A 175 -22.14 15.62 12.76
CA SER A 175 -22.67 16.08 11.47
C SER A 175 -24.18 16.22 11.51
N LYS A 176 -24.72 17.36 11.07
CA LYS A 176 -26.17 17.56 10.89
C LYS A 176 -26.75 16.62 9.82
N ASP A 177 -26.01 16.41 8.72
CA ASP A 177 -26.29 15.37 7.73
C ASP A 177 -25.08 14.41 7.68
N PRO A 178 -25.16 13.23 8.34
CA PRO A 178 -24.03 12.30 8.37
C PRO A 178 -23.71 11.68 7.00
N ILE A 179 -24.69 11.53 6.10
CA ILE A 179 -24.48 10.85 4.82
C ILE A 179 -24.33 11.88 3.71
N THR A 180 -23.08 12.27 3.46
CA THR A 180 -22.71 13.15 2.35
C THR A 180 -21.65 12.46 1.50
N TYR A 181 -21.44 12.95 0.28
CA TYR A 181 -20.39 12.42 -0.59
C TYR A 181 -18.99 12.57 0.05
N ASP A 182 -18.78 13.69 0.75
CA ASP A 182 -17.57 13.93 1.52
C ASP A 182 -17.39 12.94 2.66
N ASN A 183 -18.45 12.60 3.39
CA ASN A 183 -18.36 11.63 4.48
C ASN A 183 -18.19 10.19 3.98
N ILE A 184 -18.71 9.85 2.79
CA ILE A 184 -18.39 8.58 2.10
C ILE A 184 -16.88 8.50 1.86
N ALA A 185 -16.31 9.55 1.24
CA ALA A 185 -14.88 9.60 0.95
C ALA A 185 -14.02 9.61 2.23
N LYS A 186 -14.42 10.36 3.26
CA LYS A 186 -13.75 10.39 4.58
C LYS A 186 -13.73 9.04 5.27
N ALA A 187 -14.81 8.27 5.17
CA ALA A 187 -14.87 6.93 5.75
C ALA A 187 -13.90 5.98 5.00
N ILE A 188 -13.95 5.97 3.67
CA ILE A 188 -13.04 5.17 2.83
C ILE A 188 -11.57 5.51 3.16
N ALA A 189 -11.23 6.81 3.17
CA ALA A 189 -9.88 7.27 3.52
C ALA A 189 -9.45 6.84 4.93
N ALA A 190 -10.37 6.85 5.92
CA ALA A 190 -10.05 6.38 7.27
C ALA A 190 -9.70 4.89 7.28
N PHE A 191 -10.40 4.06 6.51
CA PHE A 191 -10.04 2.65 6.33
C PHE A 191 -8.69 2.50 5.63
N GLU A 192 -8.46 3.20 4.51
CA GLU A 192 -7.21 3.11 3.75
C GLU A 192 -5.97 3.51 4.55
N ARG A 193 -6.09 4.43 5.51
CA ARG A 193 -5.00 4.77 6.44
C ARG A 193 -4.55 3.62 7.34
N THR A 194 -5.42 2.65 7.58
CA THR A 194 -5.10 1.44 8.35
C THR A 194 -4.38 0.38 7.53
N LEU A 195 -4.32 0.55 6.20
CA LEU A 195 -3.66 -0.38 5.28
C LEU A 195 -2.13 -0.19 5.28
N ILE A 196 -1.53 -0.29 6.46
CA ILE A 196 -0.09 -0.17 6.68
C ILE A 196 0.51 -1.57 6.66
N THR A 197 1.59 -1.75 5.90
CA THR A 197 2.26 -3.05 5.77
C THR A 197 3.75 -2.92 6.11
N PRO A 198 4.12 -2.84 7.41
CA PRO A 198 5.51 -2.94 7.81
C PRO A 198 6.12 -4.26 7.31
N SER A 199 7.40 -4.22 7.01
CA SER A 199 8.16 -5.27 6.33
C SER A 199 9.43 -5.61 7.11
N ARG A 200 10.18 -6.60 6.61
CA ARG A 200 11.51 -6.92 7.16
C ARG A 200 12.47 -5.73 7.09
N PHE A 201 12.30 -4.85 6.09
CA PHE A 201 13.08 -3.62 6.02
C PHE A 201 12.79 -2.64 7.16
N ASP A 202 11.55 -2.57 7.66
CA ASP A 202 11.23 -1.73 8.82
C ASP A 202 11.90 -2.27 10.08
N ARG A 203 11.88 -3.59 10.31
CA ARG A 203 12.62 -4.23 11.42
C ARG A 203 14.12 -3.95 11.35
N PHE A 204 14.69 -4.00 10.14
CA PHE A 204 16.07 -3.59 9.90
C PHE A 204 16.30 -2.15 10.32
N LEU A 205 15.47 -1.21 9.87
CA LEU A 205 15.54 0.20 10.26
C LEU A 205 15.30 0.43 11.75
N GLU A 206 14.59 -0.46 12.45
CA GLU A 206 14.38 -0.41 13.90
C GLU A 206 15.56 -0.99 14.70
N GLY A 207 16.50 -1.67 14.05
CA GLY A 207 17.77 -2.10 14.65
C GLY A 207 18.05 -3.59 14.55
N ASP A 208 17.08 -4.39 14.08
CA ASP A 208 17.27 -5.80 13.81
C ASP A 208 18.02 -5.99 12.50
N VAL A 209 19.36 -5.92 12.56
CA VAL A 209 20.22 -6.11 11.38
C VAL A 209 20.11 -7.52 10.77
N SER A 210 19.52 -8.48 11.48
CA SER A 210 19.32 -9.85 11.01
C SER A 210 18.03 -10.01 10.20
N ALA A 211 17.14 -9.00 10.19
CA ALA A 211 15.91 -9.01 9.41
C ALA A 211 16.14 -9.08 7.90
N LEU A 212 17.31 -8.60 7.43
CA LEU A 212 17.76 -8.72 6.05
C LEU A 212 18.84 -9.79 5.92
N THR A 213 18.74 -10.57 4.85
CA THR A 213 19.81 -11.48 4.40
C THR A 213 21.01 -10.70 3.85
N ASP A 214 22.15 -11.35 3.69
CA ASP A 214 23.34 -10.70 3.13
C ASP A 214 23.13 -10.23 1.68
N GLU A 215 22.39 -10.98 0.85
CA GLU A 215 22.06 -10.57 -0.52
C GLU A 215 21.17 -9.32 -0.53
N GLU A 216 20.22 -9.22 0.40
CA GLU A 216 19.34 -8.05 0.56
C GLU A 216 20.11 -6.83 1.08
N LYS A 217 21.04 -7.01 2.02
CA LYS A 217 21.95 -5.94 2.48
C LYS A 217 22.83 -5.41 1.36
N GLU A 218 23.38 -6.31 0.52
CA GLU A 218 24.13 -5.91 -0.66
C GLU A 218 23.25 -5.19 -1.70
N GLY A 219 22.00 -5.63 -1.86
CA GLY A 219 20.98 -4.97 -2.67
C GLY A 219 20.67 -3.55 -2.19
N LEU A 220 20.44 -3.37 -0.90
CA LEU A 220 20.22 -2.08 -0.26
C LEU A 220 21.43 -1.16 -0.47
N LYS A 221 22.64 -1.67 -0.23
CA LYS A 221 23.87 -0.91 -0.48
C LYS A 221 23.97 -0.46 -1.94
N LEU A 222 23.74 -1.36 -2.90
CA LEU A 222 23.75 -1.03 -4.33
C LEU A 222 22.67 0.01 -4.68
N PHE A 223 21.45 -0.13 -4.16
CA PHE A 223 20.36 0.82 -4.38
C PHE A 223 20.75 2.23 -3.93
N MET A 224 21.40 2.36 -2.76
CA MET A 224 21.91 3.64 -2.26
C MET A 224 23.12 4.15 -3.08
N ASP A 225 24.06 3.28 -3.42
CA ASP A 225 25.29 3.65 -4.15
C ASP A 225 25.02 4.09 -5.58
N LYS A 226 24.04 3.47 -6.24
CA LYS A 226 23.65 3.81 -7.61
C LYS A 226 22.86 5.12 -7.69
N GLY A 227 22.41 5.66 -6.56
CA GLY A 227 21.68 6.94 -6.52
C GLY A 227 20.17 6.81 -6.67
N CYS A 228 19.59 5.61 -6.61
CA CYS A 228 18.13 5.40 -6.66
C CYS A 228 17.41 6.19 -5.55
N THR A 229 18.10 6.41 -4.43
CA THR A 229 17.61 7.15 -3.27
C THR A 229 17.44 8.66 -3.48
N ALA A 230 17.95 9.22 -4.59
CA ALA A 230 17.64 10.60 -4.94
C ALA A 230 16.12 10.82 -5.10
N CYS A 231 15.39 9.80 -5.57
CA CYS A 231 13.93 9.83 -5.72
C CYS A 231 13.22 8.88 -4.74
N HIS A 232 13.79 7.70 -4.50
CA HIS A 232 13.18 6.65 -3.70
C HIS A 232 13.76 6.63 -2.28
N ASN A 233 13.27 7.52 -1.43
CA ASN A 233 13.69 7.66 -0.03
C ASN A 233 12.48 7.86 0.91
N GLY A 234 12.74 8.08 2.20
CA GLY A 234 11.70 8.28 3.20
C GLY A 234 10.91 7.01 3.54
N MET A 235 9.72 7.18 4.12
CA MET A 235 8.89 6.06 4.60
C MET A 235 8.35 5.20 3.46
N GLY A 236 7.96 5.80 2.34
CA GLY A 236 7.43 5.07 1.18
C GLY A 236 8.51 4.49 0.25
N VAL A 237 9.80 4.74 0.52
CA VAL A 237 10.88 4.46 -0.45
C VAL A 237 10.51 5.05 -1.82
N GLY A 238 10.07 6.32 -1.80
CA GLY A 238 9.32 6.96 -2.88
C GLY A 238 8.01 7.59 -2.36
N GLY A 239 7.14 8.02 -3.25
CA GLY A 239 5.82 8.58 -2.92
C GLY A 239 5.80 10.01 -2.40
N HIS A 240 6.96 10.66 -2.22
CA HIS A 240 7.08 11.97 -1.56
C HIS A 240 7.57 13.11 -2.47
N MET A 241 7.72 12.87 -3.77
CA MET A 241 8.11 13.90 -4.73
C MET A 241 7.59 13.58 -6.13
N TYR A 242 7.70 14.57 -7.01
CA TYR A 242 7.47 14.44 -8.44
C TYR A 242 8.80 14.41 -9.18
N ALA A 243 8.91 13.57 -10.20
CA ALA A 243 10.10 13.49 -11.03
C ALA A 243 9.72 13.18 -12.47
N LYS A 244 10.52 13.70 -13.41
CA LYS A 244 10.41 13.33 -14.81
C LYS A 244 10.74 11.85 -14.98
N PHE A 245 9.91 11.10 -15.68
CA PHE A 245 10.24 9.75 -16.12
C PHE A 245 11.00 9.85 -17.45
N GLY A 246 12.29 9.52 -17.37
CA GLY A 246 13.29 9.74 -18.39
C GLY A 246 14.07 11.04 -18.19
N VAL A 247 14.68 11.22 -17.01
CA VAL A 247 15.55 12.38 -16.72
C VAL A 247 16.75 12.44 -17.65
N VAL A 248 17.39 11.29 -17.91
CA VAL A 248 18.60 11.20 -18.72
C VAL A 248 18.28 10.70 -20.13
N LYS A 249 17.40 9.70 -20.25
CA LYS A 249 16.94 9.17 -21.55
C LYS A 249 15.42 9.08 -21.55
N PRO A 250 14.73 9.38 -22.65
CA PRO A 250 13.28 9.33 -22.68
C PRO A 250 12.75 7.91 -22.47
N TYR A 251 11.71 7.77 -21.65
CA TYR A 251 10.86 6.58 -21.63
C TYR A 251 9.71 6.79 -22.63
N SER A 252 9.51 5.85 -23.55
CA SER A 252 8.49 5.98 -24.59
C SER A 252 7.09 5.79 -23.99
N SER A 253 6.35 6.87 -23.81
CA SER A 253 4.96 6.84 -23.38
C SER A 253 4.16 8.00 -23.98
N LYS A 254 2.87 7.75 -24.23
CA LYS A 254 1.92 8.80 -24.66
C LYS A 254 1.34 9.58 -23.48
N ASP A 255 1.45 9.02 -22.27
CA ASP A 255 0.98 9.66 -21.04
C ASP A 255 1.89 10.84 -20.69
N LEU A 256 1.28 12.02 -20.57
CA LEU A 256 1.98 13.26 -20.29
C LEU A 256 2.12 13.54 -18.78
N GLY A 257 1.56 12.68 -17.94
CA GLY A 257 1.63 12.76 -16.48
C GLY A 257 1.02 14.06 -15.95
N ARG A 258 1.76 14.76 -15.09
CA ARG A 258 1.35 16.01 -14.44
C ARG A 258 0.91 17.10 -15.41
N TYR A 259 1.48 17.15 -16.60
CA TYR A 259 1.07 18.11 -17.63
C TYR A 259 -0.43 18.04 -17.92
N GLU A 260 -1.06 16.87 -17.82
CA GLU A 260 -2.50 16.71 -18.06
C GLU A 260 -3.34 17.56 -17.10
N ILE A 261 -2.80 17.87 -15.92
CA ILE A 261 -3.43 18.67 -14.88
C ILE A 261 -2.93 20.13 -14.92
N THR A 262 -1.62 20.33 -14.93
CA THR A 262 -1.02 21.67 -14.74
C THR A 262 -0.94 22.49 -16.02
N LYS A 263 -0.93 21.82 -17.19
CA LYS A 263 -0.67 22.40 -18.52
C LYS A 263 0.68 23.13 -18.64
N GLN A 264 1.61 22.92 -17.69
CA GLN A 264 2.95 23.51 -17.73
C GLN A 264 3.89 22.59 -18.49
N GLU A 265 4.55 23.09 -19.54
CA GLU A 265 5.44 22.31 -20.40
C GLU A 265 6.55 21.57 -19.62
N SER A 266 7.05 22.15 -18.53
CA SER A 266 8.04 21.53 -17.63
C SER A 266 7.54 20.27 -16.92
N ASP A 267 6.21 20.09 -16.81
CA ASP A 267 5.58 18.93 -16.18
C ASP A 267 5.30 17.77 -17.15
N LYS A 268 5.68 17.89 -18.44
CA LYS A 268 5.53 16.78 -19.40
C LYS A 268 6.34 15.57 -18.98
N HIS A 269 5.63 14.44 -18.86
CA HIS A 269 6.16 13.16 -18.39
C HIS A 269 6.71 13.22 -16.96
N VAL A 270 6.26 14.18 -16.16
CA VAL A 270 6.53 14.21 -14.72
C VAL A 270 5.43 13.44 -14.01
N PHE A 271 5.84 12.53 -13.13
CA PHE A 271 4.95 11.68 -12.34
C PHE A 271 5.30 11.79 -10.87
N LYS A 272 4.34 11.49 -10.00
CA LYS A 272 4.63 11.17 -8.60
C LYS A 272 5.50 9.93 -8.58
N VAL A 273 6.67 10.04 -7.94
CA VAL A 273 7.57 8.90 -7.78
C VAL A 273 6.83 7.78 -7.05
N ALA A 274 6.75 6.60 -7.64
CA ALA A 274 6.06 5.46 -7.04
C ALA A 274 6.68 5.08 -5.70
N SER A 275 5.85 4.73 -4.72
CA SER A 275 6.33 4.00 -3.54
C SER A 275 6.81 2.62 -3.98
N LEU A 276 7.91 2.15 -3.39
CA LEU A 276 8.44 0.80 -3.66
C LEU A 276 8.04 -0.22 -2.57
N ARG A 277 7.22 0.18 -1.60
CA ARG A 277 6.60 -0.74 -0.64
C ARG A 277 5.77 -1.77 -1.42
N ASN A 278 5.93 -3.05 -1.09
CA ASN A 278 5.24 -4.17 -1.77
C ASN A 278 5.50 -4.31 -3.27
N VAL A 279 6.49 -3.64 -3.85
CA VAL A 279 6.70 -3.62 -5.31
C VAL A 279 6.87 -5.01 -5.93
N ALA A 280 7.40 -5.99 -5.19
CA ALA A 280 7.53 -7.36 -5.69
C ALA A 280 6.18 -8.06 -5.94
N MET A 281 5.08 -7.53 -5.40
CA MET A 281 3.72 -8.09 -5.50
C MET A 281 2.82 -7.33 -6.45
N THR A 282 3.24 -6.15 -6.93
CA THR A 282 2.40 -5.21 -7.68
C THR A 282 2.87 -5.05 -9.12
N TYR A 283 3.26 -6.15 -9.75
CA TYR A 283 3.45 -6.18 -11.20
C TYR A 283 2.10 -6.00 -11.92
N PRO A 284 2.09 -5.55 -13.18
CA PRO A 284 3.22 -4.99 -13.93
C PRO A 284 3.57 -3.56 -13.50
N TYR A 285 4.72 -3.06 -13.95
CA TYR A 285 5.34 -1.84 -13.44
C TYR A 285 5.16 -0.63 -14.36
N PHE A 286 5.39 0.54 -13.75
CA PHE A 286 5.23 1.89 -14.30
C PHE A 286 3.77 2.30 -14.45
N HIS A 287 3.54 3.55 -14.83
CA HIS A 287 2.19 4.13 -14.92
C HIS A 287 1.33 3.47 -15.99
N ASP A 288 1.94 2.82 -16.99
CA ASP A 288 1.26 2.14 -18.08
C ASP A 288 1.25 0.61 -17.97
N GLY A 289 1.84 0.05 -16.91
CA GLY A 289 1.80 -1.39 -16.63
C GLY A 289 2.44 -2.27 -17.72
N LYS A 290 3.40 -1.75 -18.50
CA LYS A 290 3.95 -2.50 -19.65
C LYS A 290 5.13 -3.41 -19.33
N VAL A 291 5.68 -3.32 -18.12
CA VAL A 291 6.88 -4.08 -17.75
C VAL A 291 6.53 -5.08 -16.66
N TRP A 292 6.59 -6.37 -16.97
CA TRP A 292 6.15 -7.44 -16.06
C TRP A 292 7.27 -7.94 -15.13
N ASP A 293 8.53 -7.87 -15.57
CA ASP A 293 9.67 -8.35 -14.79
C ASP A 293 10.31 -7.23 -13.95
N LEU A 294 10.44 -7.45 -12.64
CA LEU A 294 10.97 -6.43 -11.72
C LEU A 294 12.43 -6.11 -12.01
N LYS A 295 13.21 -7.12 -12.43
CA LYS A 295 14.62 -6.94 -12.78
C LYS A 295 14.74 -6.06 -14.03
N GLN A 296 13.85 -6.23 -15.02
CA GLN A 296 13.75 -5.34 -16.17
C GLN A 296 13.35 -3.93 -15.77
N ALA A 297 12.36 -3.75 -14.88
CA ALA A 297 11.98 -2.43 -14.40
C ALA A 297 13.15 -1.70 -13.69
N VAL A 298 13.92 -2.41 -12.87
CA VAL A 298 15.14 -1.88 -12.22
C VAL A 298 16.18 -1.46 -13.25
N LYS A 299 16.42 -2.27 -14.29
CA LYS A 299 17.35 -1.93 -15.37
C LYS A 299 16.89 -0.72 -16.18
N ILE A 300 15.61 -0.63 -16.51
CA ILE A 300 15.03 0.52 -17.21
C ILE A 300 15.22 1.78 -16.37
N MET A 301 14.88 1.75 -15.08
CA MET A 301 15.04 2.89 -14.18
C MET A 301 16.50 3.36 -14.12
N ALA A 302 17.47 2.45 -14.02
CA ALA A 302 18.87 2.83 -14.05
C ALA A 302 19.29 3.49 -15.37
N ASP A 303 18.77 3.01 -16.50
CA ASP A 303 19.13 3.57 -17.81
C ASP A 303 18.48 4.94 -18.05
N VAL A 304 17.18 5.07 -17.81
CA VAL A 304 16.41 6.27 -18.16
C VAL A 304 16.51 7.38 -17.12
N GLN A 305 16.67 7.04 -15.84
CA GLN A 305 16.81 8.03 -14.77
C GLN A 305 18.27 8.40 -14.48
N LEU A 306 19.20 7.45 -14.62
CA LEU A 306 20.59 7.62 -14.16
C LEU A 306 21.61 7.51 -15.32
N GLY A 307 21.18 7.13 -16.53
CA GLY A 307 22.08 6.95 -17.66
C GLY A 307 23.00 5.73 -17.54
N MET A 308 22.67 4.79 -16.66
CA MET A 308 23.55 3.66 -16.31
C MET A 308 22.97 2.32 -16.75
N LYS A 309 23.86 1.43 -17.20
CA LYS A 309 23.49 0.02 -17.40
C LYS A 309 23.86 -0.78 -16.16
N LEU A 310 22.87 -1.46 -15.58
CA LEU A 310 23.11 -2.44 -14.51
C LEU A 310 23.38 -3.81 -15.11
N SER A 311 24.39 -4.51 -14.58
CA SER A 311 24.57 -5.93 -14.85
C SER A 311 23.40 -6.74 -14.27
N ASP A 312 23.19 -7.97 -14.78
CA ASP A 312 22.17 -8.87 -14.23
C ASP A 312 22.41 -9.18 -12.74
N LYS A 313 23.68 -9.28 -12.33
CA LYS A 313 24.05 -9.53 -10.94
C LYS A 313 23.68 -8.36 -10.03
N GLU A 314 23.93 -7.12 -10.45
CA GLU A 314 23.53 -5.93 -9.69
C GLU A 314 22.00 -5.80 -9.63
N ALA A 315 21.32 -5.96 -10.77
CA ALA A 315 19.88 -5.88 -10.83
C ALA A 315 19.22 -6.95 -9.94
N LYS A 316 19.74 -8.19 -9.93
CA LYS A 316 19.26 -9.26 -9.04
C LYS A 316 19.37 -8.88 -7.56
N LYS A 317 20.50 -8.32 -7.13
CA LYS A 317 20.69 -7.89 -5.74
C LYS A 317 19.73 -6.77 -5.35
N ILE A 318 19.56 -5.77 -6.22
CA ILE A 318 18.56 -4.70 -5.98
C ILE A 318 17.16 -5.32 -5.87
N VAL A 319 16.79 -6.25 -6.75
CA VAL A 319 15.51 -6.98 -6.66
C VAL A 319 15.39 -7.74 -5.35
N ALA A 320 16.45 -8.36 -4.83
CA ALA A 320 16.43 -9.01 -3.52
C ALA A 320 16.06 -8.01 -2.41
N PHE A 321 16.70 -6.84 -2.39
CA PHE A 321 16.31 -5.75 -1.47
C PHE A 321 14.85 -5.31 -1.65
N LEU A 322 14.38 -5.11 -2.89
CA LEU A 322 13.00 -4.70 -3.16
C LEU A 322 11.98 -5.74 -2.66
N LYS A 323 12.31 -7.04 -2.68
CA LYS A 323 11.47 -8.09 -2.07
C LYS A 323 11.41 -8.01 -0.55
N ALA A 324 12.41 -7.43 0.11
CA ALA A 324 12.38 -7.19 1.55
C ALA A 324 11.46 -6.03 1.95
N LEU A 325 10.98 -5.24 0.98
CA LEU A 325 9.97 -4.18 1.16
C LEU A 325 8.53 -4.70 1.15
N THR A 326 8.33 -6.00 0.89
CA THR A 326 7.02 -6.65 0.97
C THR A 326 6.64 -6.83 2.44
N GLY A 327 5.58 -6.14 2.87
CA GLY A 327 5.00 -6.28 4.19
C GLY A 327 3.88 -7.30 4.23
N GLU A 328 3.32 -7.51 5.42
CA GLU A 328 2.14 -8.34 5.61
C GLU A 328 0.88 -7.48 5.55
N ILE A 329 -0.14 -7.96 4.83
CA ILE A 329 -1.44 -7.28 4.75
C ILE A 329 -2.20 -7.58 6.04
N PRO A 330 -2.68 -6.55 6.79
CA PRO A 330 -3.45 -6.76 8.01
C PRO A 330 -4.58 -7.78 7.80
N GLU A 331 -4.73 -8.74 8.70
CA GLU A 331 -5.73 -9.80 8.57
C GLU A 331 -7.14 -9.21 8.52
N GLU A 332 -7.40 -8.23 9.36
CA GLU A 332 -8.65 -7.50 9.42
C GLU A 332 -8.95 -6.77 8.11
N ALA A 333 -7.93 -6.36 7.34
CA ALA A 333 -8.16 -5.76 6.03
C ALA A 333 -8.67 -6.80 5.01
N ARG A 334 -8.24 -8.07 5.13
CA ARG A 334 -8.60 -9.17 4.20
C ARG A 334 -9.93 -9.85 4.53
N THR A 335 -10.47 -9.69 5.74
CA THR A 335 -11.79 -10.24 6.08
C THR A 335 -12.91 -9.45 5.38
N LEU A 336 -13.67 -10.07 4.49
CA LEU A 336 -14.80 -9.38 3.83
C LEU A 336 -15.87 -8.96 4.85
N PRO A 337 -16.39 -7.71 4.77
CA PRO A 337 -17.52 -7.30 5.59
C PRO A 337 -18.82 -7.95 5.08
N VAL A 338 -19.75 -8.22 6.00
CA VAL A 338 -21.14 -8.51 5.62
C VAL A 338 -21.82 -7.18 5.29
N LEU A 339 -22.15 -6.98 4.02
CA LEU A 339 -22.83 -5.76 3.56
C LEU A 339 -24.32 -5.82 3.93
N PRO A 340 -24.92 -4.69 4.35
CA PRO A 340 -26.35 -4.64 4.65
C PRO A 340 -27.20 -4.84 3.40
N PRO A 341 -28.39 -5.45 3.51
CA PRO A 341 -29.27 -5.66 2.37
C PRO A 341 -29.73 -4.33 1.77
N SER A 342 -29.99 -4.32 0.46
CA SER A 342 -30.66 -3.18 -0.17
C SER A 342 -32.11 -3.07 0.32
N SER A 343 -32.67 -1.85 0.34
CA SER A 343 -34.08 -1.63 0.60
C SER A 343 -34.89 -1.55 -0.71
N PRO A 344 -36.24 -1.58 -0.66
CA PRO A 344 -37.07 -1.34 -1.84
C PRO A 344 -36.84 0.02 -2.51
N SER A 345 -36.27 0.99 -1.79
CA SER A 345 -35.97 2.33 -2.30
C SER A 345 -34.54 2.46 -2.86
N THR A 346 -33.71 1.43 -2.72
CA THR A 346 -32.36 1.43 -3.26
C THR A 346 -32.38 1.45 -4.78
N PRO A 347 -31.72 2.42 -5.43
CA PRO A 347 -31.59 2.46 -6.88
C PRO A 347 -31.08 1.12 -7.43
N LYS A 348 -31.71 0.64 -8.49
CA LYS A 348 -31.30 -0.61 -9.15
C LYS A 348 -30.04 -0.38 -9.98
N PRO A 349 -29.19 -1.41 -10.16
CA PRO A 349 -28.07 -1.36 -11.08
C PRO A 349 -28.47 -0.95 -12.49
N GLU A 350 -27.64 -0.11 -13.12
CA GLU A 350 -27.74 0.27 -14.53
C GLU A 350 -26.48 -0.22 -15.26
N ARG A 351 -26.69 -0.90 -16.40
CA ARG A 351 -25.61 -1.50 -17.17
C ARG A 351 -24.99 -0.52 -18.14
#